data_AF-A0A383AQ11-F1
#
_entry.id   AF-A0A383AQ11-F1
#
_cell.length_a   1.000
_cell.length_b   1.000
_cell.length_c   1.000
_cell.angle_alpha   90.00
_cell.angle_beta   90.00
_cell.angle_gamma   90.00
#
_symmetry.space_group_name_H-M   'P 1'
#
loop_
_entity.id
_entity.type
_entity.pdbx_description
1 polymer ?
#
loop_
_entity_poly.entity_id
_entity_poly.type
_entity_poly.pdbx_seq_one_letter_code
_entity_poly.pdbx_strand_id
1 'polypeptide(L)' 'MRFVTRWLGFALLVSSCAAIQARVYLGNESLAMRDFGTLRGKRVGLLTNPSGVDGRGRSVIDILH' A
#
# COMPACT_ATOMS: atom_id res chain seq x y z
N MET A 1 -41.66 -1.95 14.90
CA MET A 1 -41.16 -1.46 13.60
C MET A 1 -40.28 -0.21 13.72
N ARG A 2 -40.73 0.85 14.39
CA ARG A 2 -40.00 2.15 14.55
C ARG A 2 -38.61 2.05 15.19
N PHE A 3 -38.43 1.11 16.12
CA PHE A 3 -37.12 0.85 16.75
C PHE A 3 -36.13 0.21 15.79
N VAL A 4 -36.55 -0.80 15.02
CA VAL A 4 -35.69 -1.47 14.03
C VAL A 4 -35.20 -0.47 12.98
N THR A 5 -36.06 0.43 12.52
CA THR A 5 -35.69 1.49 11.57
C THR A 5 -34.64 2.45 12.15
N ARG A 6 -34.73 2.77 13.44
CA ARG A 6 -33.72 3.61 14.14
C ARG A 6 -32.39 2.89 14.31
N TRP A 7 -32.41 1.60 14.67
CA TRP A 7 -31.20 0.78 14.80
C TRP A 7 -30.50 0.60 13.46
N LEU A 8 -31.26 0.35 12.38
CA LEU A 8 -30.73 0.24 11.03
C LEU A 8 -30.11 1.56 10.55
N GLY A 9 -30.78 2.69 10.83
CA GLY A 9 -30.27 4.02 10.51
C GLY A 9 -28.98 4.36 11.27
N PHE A 10 -28.90 3.99 12.54
CA PHE A 10 -27.68 4.17 13.35
C PHE A 10 -26.51 3.33 12.83
N ALA A 11 -26.75 2.06 12.48
CA ALA A 11 -25.73 1.18 11.91
C ALA A 11 -25.17 1.70 10.57
N LEU A 12 -26.04 2.23 9.70
CA LEU A 12 -25.63 2.86 8.44
C LEU A 12 -24.78 4.12 8.68
N LEU A 13 -25.14 4.93 9.67
CA LEU A 13 -24.39 6.13 10.06
C LEU A 13 -22.97 5.77 10.56
N VAL A 14 -22.85 4.75 11.41
CA VAL A 14 -21.53 4.28 11.90
C VAL A 14 -20.67 3.72 10.76
N SER A 15 -21.27 3.00 9.80
CA SER A 15 -20.53 2.45 8.66
C SER A 15 -19.98 3.52 7.71
N SER A 16 -20.63 4.69 7.61
CA SER A 16 -20.18 5.79 6.73
C SER A 16 -18.94 6.55 7.25
N CYS A 17 -18.53 6.32 8.51
CA CYS A 17 -17.41 7.04 9.12
C CYS A 17 -16.04 6.36 8.89
N ALA A 18 -15.97 5.29 8.10
CA ALA A 18 -14.70 4.66 7.75
C ALA A 18 -13.89 5.59 6.82
N ALA A 19 -12.95 6.33 7.39
CA ALA A 19 -12.00 7.14 6.63
C ALA A 19 -11.05 6.22 5.85
N ILE A 20 -11.20 6.18 4.52
CA ILE A 20 -10.20 5.58 3.64
C ILE A 20 -8.99 6.50 3.66
N GLN A 21 -7.89 6.03 4.25
CA GLN A 21 -6.63 6.73 4.21
C GLN A 21 -5.93 6.37 2.90
N ALA A 22 -5.61 7.38 2.09
CA ALA A 22 -4.88 7.16 0.85
C ALA A 22 -3.51 6.54 1.17
N ARG A 23 -3.28 5.34 0.65
CA ARG A 23 -2.01 4.64 0.81
C ARG A 23 -0.99 5.21 -0.16
N VAL A 24 0.13 5.69 0.37
CA VAL A 24 1.30 6.03 -0.45
C VAL A 24 2.06 4.75 -0.76
N TYR A 25 2.39 4.55 -2.04
CA TYR A 25 3.30 3.50 -2.47
C TYR A 25 4.69 4.09 -2.65
N LEU A 26 5.68 3.42 -2.08
CA LEU A 26 7.08 3.79 -2.25
C LEU A 26 7.55 3.50 -3.69
N GLY A 27 8.66 4.12 -4.10
CA GLY A 27 9.17 3.96 -5.46
C GLY A 27 9.51 2.50 -5.82
N ASN A 28 10.11 1.77 -4.88
CA ASN A 28 10.38 0.33 -4.99
C ASN A 28 9.10 -0.52 -5.09
N GLU A 29 8.05 -0.20 -4.34
CA GLU A 29 6.76 -0.89 -4.41
C GLU A 29 6.08 -0.65 -5.76
N SER A 30 6.14 0.58 -6.28
CA SER A 30 5.62 0.92 -7.61
C SER A 30 6.38 0.20 -8.73
N LEU A 31 7.70 0.04 -8.60
CA LEU A 31 8.50 -0.78 -9.51
C LEU A 31 8.09 -2.26 -9.45
N ALA A 32 7.91 -2.82 -8.25
CA ALA A 32 7.49 -4.21 -8.06
C ALA A 32 6.08 -4.48 -8.62
N MET A 33 5.14 -3.55 -8.43
CA MET A 33 3.78 -3.65 -9.01
C MET A 33 3.78 -3.70 -10.55
N ARG A 34 4.82 -3.16 -11.18
CA ARG A 34 5.01 -3.16 -12.63
C ARG A 34 5.97 -4.27 -13.08
N ASP A 35 6.18 -5.29 -12.25
CA ASP A 35 7.06 -6.43 -12.48
C ASP A 35 8.48 -6.01 -12.89
N PHE A 36 8.97 -4.90 -12.33
CA PHE A 36 10.25 -4.28 -12.66
C PHE A 36 10.46 -4.04 -14.16
N GLY A 37 9.38 -3.88 -14.94
CA GLY A 37 9.43 -3.84 -16.40
C GLY A 37 10.37 -2.79 -16.98
N THR A 38 10.54 -1.64 -16.29
CA THR A 38 11.47 -0.57 -16.69
C THR A 38 12.95 -0.95 -16.52
N LEU A 39 13.26 -1.92 -15.66
CA LEU A 39 14.61 -2.41 -15.35
C LEU A 39 14.99 -3.67 -16.15
N ARG A 40 14.01 -4.36 -16.74
CA ARG A 40 14.19 -5.66 -17.41
C ARG A 40 15.24 -5.57 -18.52
N GLY A 41 16.18 -6.53 -18.50
CA GLY A 41 17.27 -6.62 -19.49
C GLY A 41 18.39 -5.58 -19.31
N LYS A 42 18.36 -4.76 -18.26
CA LYS A 42 19.41 -3.77 -17.97
C LYS A 42 20.34 -4.28 -16.86
N ARG A 43 21.62 -3.91 -16.94
CA ARG A 43 22.53 -4.02 -15.79
C ARG A 43 22.26 -2.85 -14.86
N VAL A 44 21.72 -3.12 -13.68
CA VAL A 44 21.29 -2.09 -12.72
C VAL A 44 22.21 -2.10 -11.51
N GLY A 45 22.81 -0.95 -11.19
CA GLY A 45 23.49 -0.74 -9.93
C GLY A 45 22.51 -0.18 -8.89
N LEU A 46 22.46 -0.79 -7.70
CA LEU A 46 21.64 -0.32 -6.60
C LEU A 46 22.46 0.57 -5.66
N LEU A 47 22.14 1.86 -5.61
CA LEU A 47 22.62 2.78 -4.58
C LEU A 47 21.56 2.90 -3.48
N THR A 48 21.87 2.41 -2.28
CA THR A 48 20.93 2.41 -1.15
C THR A 48 21.66 2.58 0.18
N ASN A 49 20.90 2.79 1.25
CA ASN A 49 21.34 2.81 2.64
C ASN A 49 20.32 2.02 3.50
N PRO A 50 20.49 1.92 4.83
CA PRO A 50 19.56 1.17 5.69
C PRO A 50 18.09 1.64 5.65
N SER A 51 17.80 2.88 5.22
CA SER A 51 16.42 3.37 5.07
C SER A 51 15.73 2.93 3.78
N GLY A 52 16.47 2.32 2.84
CA GLY A 52 15.93 1.77 1.60
C GLY A 52 15.15 0.48 1.82
N VAL A 53 13.94 0.60 2.36
CA VAL A 53 13.03 -0.51 2.65
C VAL A 53 11.65 -0.32 1.99
N ASP A 54 10.84 -1.37 1.88
CA ASP A 54 9.42 -1.25 1.50
C ASP A 54 8.52 -0.88 2.70
N GLY A 55 7.20 -0.76 2.47
CA GLY A 55 6.24 -0.47 3.53
C GLY A 55 6.10 -1.56 4.60
N ARG A 56 6.83 -2.68 4.48
CA ARG A 56 6.93 -3.76 5.46
C ARG A 56 8.31 -3.85 6.11
N GLY A 57 9.22 -2.92 5.81
CA GLY A 57 10.57 -2.91 6.35
C GLY A 57 11.54 -3.88 5.67
N ARG A 58 11.20 -4.45 4.51
CA ARG A 58 12.09 -5.34 3.75
C ARG A 58 13.10 -4.53 2.95
N SER A 59 14.38 -4.89 3.00
CA SER A 59 15.44 -4.19 2.27
C SER A 59 15.21 -4.24 0.76
N VAL A 60 15.47 -3.13 0.07
CA VAL A 60 15.44 -3.08 -1.41
C VAL A 60 16.48 -4.01 -2.03
N ILE A 61 17.55 -4.34 -1.31
CA ILE A 61 18.55 -5.34 -1.75
C ILE A 61 17.89 -6.71 -1.92
N ASP A 62 17.02 -7.11 -0.99
CA ASP A 62 16.34 -8.42 -0.99
C ASP A 62 15.17 -8.45 -1.98
N ILE A 63 14.60 -7.29 -2.29
CA ILE A 63 13.49 -7.15 -3.25
C ILE A 63 13.98 -7.26 -4.70
N LEU A 64 15.24 -6.89 -4.96
CA LEU A 64 15.83 -6.87 -6.30
C LEU A 64 16.73 -8.07 -6.62
N HIS A 65 17.14 -8.88 -5.63
CA HIS A 65 17.87 -10.13 -5.82
C HIS A 65 16.93 -11.31 -6.11
#